data_AF-A0A2D6J1E0-F1
#
_entry.id   AF-A0A2D6J1E0-F1
#
_cell.length_a   1.000
_cell.length_b   1.000
_cell.length_c   1.000
_cell.angle_alpha   90.00
_cell.angle_beta   90.00
_cell.angle_gamma   90.00
#
_symmetry.space_group_name_H-M   'P 1'
#
loop_
_entity.id
_entity.type
_entity.pdbx_description
1 polymer ?
#
loop_
_entity_poly.entity_id
_entity_poly.type
_entity_poly.pdbx_seq_one_letter_code
_entity_poly.pdbx_strand_id
1 'polypeptide(L)'
;MSKDLRTFLDQVRKLGPEFYVEVNRKLSPELEVQVIQQKLAKDGRFPVIYCPEIEGSKLPLVTDLVGSHEMVGLAFGIDPKEVAADKDKIFFEYRRRGGEGKPVKTVSSSSAPVKEVVLKGKDIDLGLLPIPKHAPLNSGRYISVGQMVCRDPSTGIYNSGIYRHEVKGKDKLGAYTIPAQDAAYIWR
;
A
#
# COMPACT_ATOMS: atom_id res chain seq x y z
N MET A 1 -9.50 18.53 -4.11
CA MET A 1 -8.99 17.78 -2.95
C MET A 1 -7.70 17.10 -3.37
N SER A 2 -6.66 17.06 -2.52
CA SER A 2 -5.43 16.28 -2.81
C SER A 2 -5.81 14.81 -2.99
N LYS A 3 -5.15 14.09 -3.91
CA LYS A 3 -5.30 12.62 -4.02
C LYS A 3 -4.24 11.98 -3.14
N ASP A 4 -4.66 11.43 -2.01
CA ASP A 4 -3.81 10.69 -1.06
C ASP A 4 -4.58 9.54 -0.40
N LEU A 5 -3.90 8.71 0.39
CA LEU A 5 -4.53 7.56 1.03
C LEU A 5 -5.68 7.95 1.97
N ARG A 6 -5.61 9.08 2.68
CA ARG A 6 -6.67 9.50 3.60
C ARG A 6 -7.94 9.85 2.84
N THR A 7 -7.80 10.66 1.79
CA THR A 7 -8.92 11.04 0.92
C THR A 7 -9.51 9.84 0.17
N PHE A 8 -8.68 8.87 -0.24
CA PHE A 8 -9.16 7.61 -0.83
C PHE A 8 -9.99 6.82 0.18
N LEU A 9 -9.51 6.63 1.41
CA LEU A 9 -10.25 5.90 2.44
C LEU A 9 -11.57 6.57 2.81
N ASP A 10 -11.61 7.91 2.83
CA ASP A 10 -12.85 8.67 3.03
C ASP A 10 -13.85 8.44 1.89
N GLN A 11 -13.38 8.29 0.65
CA GLN A 11 -14.23 7.95 -0.49
C GLN A 11 -14.76 6.53 -0.36
N VAL A 12 -13.89 5.55 -0.10
CA VAL A 12 -14.29 4.13 0.03
C VAL A 12 -15.29 3.96 1.17
N ARG A 13 -15.07 4.61 2.31
CA ARG A 13 -16.00 4.57 3.46
C ARG A 13 -17.41 5.04 3.10
N LYS A 14 -17.53 6.06 2.24
CA LYS A 14 -18.83 6.60 1.77
C LYS A 14 -19.54 5.68 0.79
N LEU A 15 -18.82 4.79 0.12
CA LEU A 15 -19.41 3.77 -0.77
C LEU A 15 -20.11 2.65 0.02
N GLY A 16 -19.83 2.51 1.32
CA GLY A 16 -20.54 1.62 2.21
C GLY A 16 -19.93 0.21 2.36
N PRO A 17 -20.64 -0.70 3.04
CA PRO A 17 -20.10 -1.98 3.53
C PRO A 17 -19.74 -3.00 2.44
N GLU A 18 -20.13 -2.74 1.19
CA GLU A 18 -19.70 -3.52 0.03
C GLU A 18 -18.21 -3.33 -0.26
N PHE A 19 -17.71 -2.09 -0.10
CA PHE A 19 -16.34 -1.70 -0.45
C PHE A 19 -15.46 -1.37 0.75
N TYR A 20 -16.05 -1.19 1.93
CA TYR A 20 -15.34 -0.84 3.15
C TYR A 20 -15.77 -1.72 4.33
N VAL A 21 -14.80 -2.28 5.05
CA VAL A 21 -15.04 -2.99 6.31
C VAL A 21 -14.10 -2.45 7.38
N GLU A 22 -14.66 -2.18 8.56
CA GLU A 22 -13.90 -1.80 9.75
C GLU A 22 -13.97 -2.91 10.79
N VAL A 23 -12.80 -3.35 11.27
CA VAL A 23 -12.70 -4.38 12.30
C VAL A 23 -12.90 -3.75 13.67
N ASN A 24 -13.79 -4.32 14.48
CA ASN A 24 -14.17 -3.79 15.80
C ASN A 24 -13.45 -4.46 16.99
N ARG A 25 -12.38 -5.21 16.71
CA ARG A 25 -11.56 -5.89 17.73
C ARG A 25 -10.09 -5.76 17.40
N LYS A 26 -9.26 -5.80 18.44
CA LYS A 26 -7.81 -5.94 18.30
C LYS A 26 -7.47 -7.24 17.57
N LEU A 27 -6.59 -7.14 16.57
CA LEU A 27 -6.10 -8.29 15.80
C LEU A 27 -4.64 -8.58 16.10
N SER A 28 -4.28 -9.85 16.03
CA SER A 28 -2.89 -10.29 15.96
C SER A 28 -2.30 -10.00 14.58
N PRO A 29 -1.08 -9.48 14.47
CA PRO A 29 -0.35 -9.39 13.20
C PRO A 29 0.07 -10.77 12.67
N GLU A 30 -0.06 -11.84 13.48
CA GLU A 30 0.20 -13.21 13.07
C GLU A 30 -1.06 -13.81 12.44
N LEU A 31 -1.15 -13.71 11.11
CA LEU A 31 -2.13 -14.39 10.25
C LEU A 31 -3.61 -13.95 10.37
N GLU A 32 -4.07 -13.36 11.48
CA GLU A 32 -5.51 -13.04 11.65
C GLU A 32 -6.04 -12.13 10.53
N VAL A 33 -5.26 -11.11 10.15
CA VAL A 33 -5.61 -10.21 9.04
C VAL A 33 -5.81 -11.00 7.74
N GLN A 34 -4.92 -11.96 7.47
CA GLN A 34 -4.98 -12.78 6.27
C GLN A 34 -6.12 -13.79 6.31
N VAL A 35 -6.46 -14.33 7.49
CA VAL A 35 -7.64 -15.19 7.66
C VAL A 35 -8.92 -14.43 7.37
N ILE A 36 -9.03 -13.16 7.80
CA ILE A 36 -10.18 -12.31 7.47
C ILE A 36 -10.27 -12.09 5.96
N GLN A 37 -9.16 -11.72 5.30
CA GLN A 37 -9.10 -11.56 3.85
C GLN A 37 -9.52 -12.83 3.11
N GLN A 38 -8.99 -14.00 3.51
CA GLN A 38 -9.32 -15.27 2.87
C GLN A 38 -10.79 -15.65 3.05
N LYS A 39 -11.38 -15.39 4.23
CA LYS A 39 -12.81 -15.64 4.46
C LYS A 39 -13.68 -14.75 3.57
N LEU A 40 -13.38 -13.46 3.50
CA LEU A 40 -14.09 -12.53 2.62
C LEU A 40 -13.95 -12.92 1.15
N ALA A 41 -12.73 -13.28 0.71
CA ALA A 41 -12.49 -13.74 -0.64
C ALA A 41 -13.27 -15.02 -0.99
N LYS A 42 -13.40 -15.95 -0.03
CA LYS A 42 -14.23 -17.16 -0.19
C LYS A 42 -15.71 -16.81 -0.39
N ASP A 43 -16.18 -15.72 0.22
CA ASP A 43 -17.52 -15.18 0.04
C ASP A 43 -17.63 -14.26 -1.20
N GLY A 44 -16.59 -14.16 -2.02
CA GLY A 44 -16.55 -13.29 -3.20
C GLY A 44 -16.48 -11.80 -2.88
N ARG A 45 -16.06 -11.42 -1.67
CA ARG A 45 -15.98 -10.04 -1.19
C ARG A 45 -14.53 -9.58 -1.07
N PHE A 46 -14.24 -8.39 -1.59
CA PHE A 46 -12.91 -7.79 -1.58
C PHE A 46 -12.94 -6.32 -1.14
N PRO A 47 -13.53 -6.01 0.04
CA PRO A 47 -13.59 -4.64 0.54
C PRO A 47 -12.22 -4.18 1.04
N VAL A 48 -11.96 -2.88 1.02
CA VAL A 48 -10.87 -2.30 1.82
C VAL A 48 -11.14 -2.57 3.29
N ILE A 49 -10.17 -3.15 3.98
CA ILE A 49 -10.30 -3.54 5.39
C ILE A 49 -9.46 -2.58 6.24
N TYR A 50 -10.13 -1.83 7.10
CA TYR A 50 -9.51 -1.02 8.14
C TYR A 50 -9.45 -1.78 9.46
N CYS A 51 -8.25 -1.92 10.00
CA CYS A 51 -7.97 -2.56 11.27
C CYS A 51 -7.40 -1.51 12.24
N PRO A 52 -8.25 -0.90 13.09
CA PRO A 52 -7.84 0.20 13.96
C PRO A 52 -6.79 -0.23 15.00
N GLU A 53 -6.84 -1.49 15.45
CA GLU A 53 -5.99 -2.02 16.50
C GLU A 53 -5.27 -3.31 16.07
N ILE A 54 -3.94 -3.22 15.93
CA ILE A 54 -3.05 -4.37 15.70
C ILE A 54 -2.13 -4.54 16.90
N GLU A 55 -2.03 -5.77 17.41
CA GLU A 55 -1.15 -6.08 18.53
C GLU A 55 0.31 -5.70 18.27
N GLY A 56 0.90 -4.97 19.23
CA GLY A 56 2.28 -4.52 19.17
C GLY A 56 2.54 -3.28 18.30
N SER A 57 1.54 -2.80 17.55
CA SER A 57 1.64 -1.60 16.70
C SER A 57 1.08 -0.36 17.39
N LYS A 58 1.65 0.81 17.09
CA LYS A 58 1.05 2.12 17.46
C LYS A 58 0.18 2.71 16.36
N LEU A 59 0.18 2.08 15.18
CA LEU A 59 -0.52 2.57 14.00
C LEU A 59 -1.57 1.55 13.53
N PRO A 60 -2.68 2.01 12.95
CA PRO A 60 -3.68 1.15 12.37
C PRO A 60 -3.18 0.52 11.07
N LEU A 61 -3.77 -0.60 10.67
CA LEU A 61 -3.51 -1.25 9.40
C LEU A 61 -4.68 -1.03 8.45
N VAL A 62 -4.38 -0.73 7.20
CA VAL A 62 -5.32 -0.86 6.09
C VAL A 62 -4.81 -1.95 5.16
N THR A 63 -5.70 -2.82 4.70
CA THR A 63 -5.35 -3.88 3.76
C THR A 63 -6.43 -4.05 2.69
N ASP A 64 -6.13 -4.88 1.69
CA ASP A 64 -6.98 -5.17 0.54
C ASP A 64 -7.34 -3.94 -0.35
N LEU A 65 -6.47 -2.92 -0.35
CA LEU A 65 -6.64 -1.67 -1.11
C LEU A 65 -6.85 -1.85 -2.62
N VAL A 66 -6.35 -2.95 -3.17
CA VAL A 66 -6.43 -3.30 -4.60
C VAL A 66 -7.11 -4.67 -4.79
N GLY A 67 -7.95 -5.08 -3.83
CA GLY A 67 -8.63 -6.37 -3.84
C GLY A 67 -9.65 -6.53 -4.97
N SER A 68 -10.15 -5.42 -5.54
CA SER A 68 -11.13 -5.42 -6.62
C SER A 68 -10.80 -4.43 -7.73
N HIS A 69 -11.36 -4.66 -8.93
CA HIS A 69 -11.20 -3.74 -10.06
C HIS A 69 -11.83 -2.38 -9.73
N GLU A 70 -12.96 -2.39 -9.02
CA GLU A 70 -13.69 -1.21 -8.57
C GLU A 70 -12.81 -0.32 -7.69
N MET A 71 -12.02 -0.89 -6.76
CA MET A 71 -11.08 -0.11 -5.93
C MET A 71 -9.91 0.44 -6.74
N VAL A 72 -9.40 -0.33 -7.70
CA VAL A 72 -8.37 0.15 -8.64
C VAL A 72 -8.92 1.31 -9.47
N GLY A 73 -10.12 1.19 -10.03
CA GLY A 73 -10.78 2.24 -10.79
C GLY A 73 -11.09 3.48 -9.95
N LEU A 74 -11.52 3.31 -8.69
CA LEU A 74 -11.71 4.42 -7.76
C LEU A 74 -10.39 5.17 -7.50
N ALA A 75 -9.26 4.48 -7.40
CA ALA A 75 -7.95 5.13 -7.31
C ALA A 75 -7.60 5.91 -8.60
N PHE A 76 -8.06 5.42 -9.76
CA PHE A 76 -8.08 6.18 -11.00
C PHE A 76 -9.18 7.27 -11.04
N GLY A 77 -10.07 7.38 -10.05
CA GLY A 77 -11.15 8.37 -10.03
C GLY A 77 -12.31 8.04 -10.97
N ILE A 78 -12.50 6.76 -11.27
CA ILE A 78 -13.63 6.21 -12.02
C ILE A 78 -14.63 5.68 -10.99
N ASP A 79 -15.93 5.90 -11.20
CA ASP A 79 -16.96 5.36 -10.31
C ASP A 79 -16.93 3.82 -10.30
N PRO A 80 -16.96 3.16 -9.12
CA PRO A 80 -17.04 1.70 -9.00
C PRO A 80 -18.10 1.05 -9.90
N LYS A 81 -19.28 1.66 -10.06
CA LYS A 81 -20.37 1.13 -10.89
C LYS A 81 -20.01 1.15 -12.37
N GLU A 82 -19.26 2.16 -12.81
CA GLU A 82 -18.76 2.23 -14.18
C GLU A 82 -17.73 1.14 -14.46
N VAL A 83 -16.87 0.84 -13.48
CA VAL A 83 -15.87 -0.23 -13.57
C VAL A 83 -16.54 -1.61 -13.58
N ALA A 84 -17.58 -1.80 -12.76
CA ALA A 84 -18.35 -3.03 -12.73
C ALA A 84 -19.04 -3.30 -14.08
N ALA A 85 -19.50 -2.25 -14.77
CA ALA A 85 -20.10 -2.33 -16.10
C ALA A 85 -19.06 -2.55 -17.21
N ASP A 86 -17.89 -1.91 -17.12
CA ASP A 86 -16.82 -2.00 -18.11
C ASP A 86 -15.44 -1.82 -17.46
N LYS A 87 -14.70 -2.93 -17.35
CA LYS A 87 -13.37 -2.95 -16.73
C LYS A 87 -12.29 -2.32 -17.62
N ASP A 88 -12.50 -2.24 -18.93
CA ASP A 88 -11.51 -1.69 -19.86
C ASP A 88 -11.29 -0.19 -19.63
N LYS A 89 -12.24 0.50 -18.98
CA LYS A 89 -12.08 1.88 -18.52
C LYS A 89 -10.83 2.09 -17.69
N ILE A 90 -10.44 1.13 -16.85
CA ILE A 90 -9.19 1.21 -16.08
C ILE A 90 -7.99 1.25 -17.03
N PHE A 91 -7.96 0.35 -18.01
CA PHE A 91 -6.88 0.26 -18.98
C PHE A 91 -6.76 1.52 -19.82
N PHE A 92 -7.88 2.03 -20.34
CA PHE A 92 -7.90 3.26 -21.13
C PHE A 92 -7.45 4.47 -20.32
N GLU A 93 -7.89 4.60 -19.06
CA GLU A 93 -7.47 5.69 -18.19
C GLU A 93 -5.99 5.60 -17.80
N TYR A 94 -5.48 4.39 -17.56
CA TYR A 94 -4.05 4.15 -17.35
C TYR A 94 -3.23 4.59 -18.57
N ARG A 95 -3.62 4.14 -19.78
CA ARG A 95 -2.93 4.49 -21.02
C ARG A 95 -2.95 5.98 -21.29
N ARG A 96 -4.10 6.64 -21.10
CA ARG A 96 -4.25 8.09 -21.26
C ARG A 96 -3.29 8.85 -20.34
N ARG A 97 -3.27 8.52 -19.05
CA ARG A 97 -2.38 9.16 -18.07
C ARG A 97 -0.90 8.90 -18.34
N GLY A 98 -0.57 7.68 -18.79
CA GLY A 98 0.79 7.32 -19.17
C GLY A 98 1.30 8.14 -20.36
N GLY A 99 0.43 8.48 -21.31
CA GLY A 99 0.76 9.32 -22.46
C GLY A 99 0.83 10.83 -22.16
N GLU A 100 0.10 11.31 -21.16
CA GLU A 100 0.02 12.75 -20.84
C GLU A 100 1.25 13.28 -20.10
N GLY A 101 1.95 12.44 -19.32
CA GLY A 101 3.13 12.84 -18.54
C GLY A 101 2.81 13.97 -17.56
N LYS A 102 2.40 13.66 -16.33
CA LYS A 102 2.15 14.71 -15.33
C LYS A 102 3.47 15.25 -14.78
N PRO A 103 3.68 16.59 -14.76
CA PRO A 103 4.88 17.16 -14.18
C PRO A 103 4.94 16.87 -12.69
N VAL A 104 6.14 16.61 -12.19
CA VAL A 104 6.40 16.43 -10.76
C VAL A 104 6.19 17.78 -10.07
N LYS A 105 5.37 17.78 -9.02
CA LYS A 105 5.20 18.94 -8.14
C LYS A 105 5.98 18.74 -6.85
N THR A 106 6.97 19.58 -6.62
CA THR A 106 7.68 19.63 -5.35
C THR A 106 6.78 20.22 -4.26
N VAL A 107 6.71 19.54 -3.11
CA VAL A 107 6.00 20.01 -1.92
C VAL A 107 7.05 20.30 -0.85
N SER A 108 6.95 21.46 -0.18
CA SER A 108 7.86 21.80 0.91
C SER A 108 7.68 20.84 2.09
N SER A 109 8.75 20.61 2.85
CA SER A 109 8.69 19.75 4.04
C SER A 109 7.63 20.21 5.06
N SER A 110 7.42 21.52 5.20
CA SER A 110 6.41 22.11 6.08
C SER A 110 4.97 21.80 5.65
N SER A 111 4.75 21.46 4.38
CA SER A 111 3.45 21.18 3.79
C SER A 111 3.25 19.71 3.45
N ALA A 112 4.16 18.83 3.90
CA ALA A 112 4.16 17.41 3.60
C ALA A 112 3.75 16.59 4.85
N PRO A 113 2.50 16.10 4.94
CA PRO A 113 2.02 15.36 6.14
C PRO A 113 2.86 14.12 6.49
N VAL A 114 3.53 13.51 5.50
CA VAL A 114 4.45 12.37 5.71
C VAL A 114 5.68 12.75 6.56
N LYS A 115 5.91 14.04 6.83
CA LYS A 115 7.02 14.57 7.63
C LYS A 115 6.59 15.03 9.04
N GLU A 116 5.34 14.83 9.44
CA GLU A 116 4.83 15.21 10.78
C GLU A 116 5.53 14.45 11.91
N VAL A 117 5.88 13.17 11.69
CA VAL A 117 6.63 12.34 12.63
C VAL A 117 7.92 11.87 11.95
N VAL A 118 9.07 12.19 12.56
CA VAL A 118 10.39 11.84 12.03
C VAL A 118 11.21 11.12 13.10
N LEU A 119 11.46 9.83 12.89
CA LEU A 119 12.33 9.01 13.73
C LEU A 119 13.70 8.85 13.05
N LYS A 120 14.79 8.99 13.81
CA LYS A 120 16.16 8.93 13.30
C LYS A 120 17.05 8.10 14.22
N GLY A 121 18.10 7.48 13.64
CA GLY A 121 19.10 6.72 14.39
C GLY A 121 18.45 5.67 15.29
N LYS A 122 18.79 5.69 16.58
CA LYS A 122 18.30 4.73 17.59
C LYS A 122 16.78 4.72 17.79
N ASP A 123 16.09 5.79 17.39
CA ASP A 123 14.64 5.92 17.54
C ASP A 123 13.88 5.17 16.43
N ILE A 124 14.58 4.71 15.38
CA ILE A 124 13.98 3.90 14.31
C ILE A 124 13.56 2.56 14.89
N ASP A 125 12.29 2.21 14.72
CA ASP A 125 11.75 0.93 15.14
C ASP A 125 10.62 0.48 14.21
N LEU A 126 10.89 -0.54 13.40
CA LEU A 126 9.93 -1.18 12.51
C LEU A 126 8.80 -1.89 13.27
N GLY A 127 9.00 -2.21 14.56
CA GLY A 127 7.97 -2.77 15.43
C GLY A 127 6.81 -1.82 15.71
N LEU A 128 6.99 -0.51 15.47
CA LEU A 128 5.90 0.47 15.58
C LEU A 128 4.86 0.34 14.45
N LEU A 129 5.22 -0.31 13.34
CA LEU A 129 4.39 -0.50 12.17
C LEU A 129 3.57 -1.80 12.28
N PRO A 130 2.31 -1.85 11.80
CA PRO A 130 1.47 -3.02 11.88
C PRO A 130 1.78 -4.00 10.73
N ILE A 131 3.02 -4.50 10.65
CA ILE A 131 3.47 -5.37 9.57
C ILE A 131 3.03 -6.82 9.87
N PRO A 132 2.14 -7.43 9.08
CA PRO A 132 1.66 -8.77 9.39
C PRO A 132 2.60 -9.86 8.87
N LYS A 133 2.45 -11.06 9.43
CA LYS A 133 2.94 -12.30 8.82
C LYS A 133 1.87 -12.83 7.87
N HIS A 134 2.19 -12.91 6.58
CA HIS A 134 1.18 -13.18 5.54
C HIS A 134 0.86 -14.67 5.35
N ALA A 135 1.76 -15.57 5.72
CA ALA A 135 1.53 -17.00 5.60
C ALA A 135 2.28 -17.78 6.70
N PRO A 136 1.79 -18.96 7.12
CA PRO A 136 2.37 -19.72 8.23
C PRO A 136 3.87 -20.02 8.04
N LEU A 137 4.26 -20.33 6.80
CA LEU A 137 5.62 -20.70 6.42
C LEU A 137 6.51 -19.52 5.99
N ASN A 138 6.03 -18.27 6.09
CA ASN A 138 6.90 -17.14 5.87
C ASN A 138 7.97 -17.07 6.97
N SER A 139 9.21 -16.79 6.57
CA SER A 139 10.37 -16.66 7.47
C SER A 139 10.25 -15.46 8.42
N GLY A 140 9.40 -14.49 8.09
CA GLY A 140 9.16 -13.30 8.90
C GLY A 140 7.93 -12.52 8.47
N ARG A 141 7.80 -11.31 9.03
CA ARG A 141 6.77 -10.33 8.68
C ARG A 141 7.19 -9.56 7.43
N TYR A 142 6.21 -9.17 6.61
CA TYR A 142 6.49 -8.51 5.34
C TYR A 142 5.64 -7.28 5.09
N ILE A 143 6.27 -6.25 4.54
CA ILE A 143 5.59 -5.22 3.77
C ILE A 143 5.41 -5.81 2.36
N SER A 144 4.19 -6.22 2.02
CA SER A 144 3.89 -6.95 0.79
C SER A 144 3.91 -6.06 -0.46
N VAL A 145 3.36 -4.86 -0.36
CA VAL A 145 3.27 -3.87 -1.45
C VAL A 145 4.13 -2.64 -1.12
N GLY A 146 5.40 -2.85 -0.77
CA GLY A 146 6.31 -1.78 -0.40
C GLY A 146 6.74 -0.98 -1.63
N GLN A 147 6.38 0.30 -1.70
CA GLN A 147 6.87 1.22 -2.72
C GLN A 147 8.31 1.62 -2.40
N MET A 148 9.28 0.98 -3.06
CA MET A 148 10.69 1.33 -2.93
C MET A 148 11.02 2.42 -3.94
N VAL A 149 11.51 3.55 -3.43
CA VAL A 149 12.01 4.65 -4.24
C VAL A 149 13.53 4.64 -4.20
N CYS A 150 14.15 4.49 -5.37
CA CYS A 150 15.60 4.53 -5.54
C CYS A 150 15.95 5.68 -6.49
N ARG A 151 17.09 6.33 -6.27
CA ARG A 151 17.63 7.34 -7.19
C ARG A 151 18.92 6.80 -7.79
N ASP A 152 18.98 6.74 -9.11
CA ASP A 152 20.21 6.43 -9.82
C ASP A 152 21.26 7.51 -9.50
N PRO A 153 22.43 7.15 -8.93
CA PRO A 153 23.46 8.12 -8.56
C PRO A 153 24.13 8.77 -9.78
N SER A 154 24.10 8.12 -10.94
CA SER A 154 24.75 8.59 -12.17
C SER A 154 23.85 9.52 -12.98
N THR A 155 22.57 9.16 -13.15
CA THR A 155 21.61 9.94 -13.96
C THR A 155 20.73 10.86 -13.13
N GLY A 156 20.61 10.60 -11.82
CA GLY A 156 19.70 11.30 -10.92
C GLY A 156 18.21 10.91 -11.10
N ILE A 157 17.89 10.00 -12.02
CA ILE A 157 16.53 9.52 -12.30
C ILE A 157 16.02 8.68 -11.13
N TYR A 158 14.73 8.81 -10.81
CA TYR A 158 14.08 8.00 -9.77
C TYR A 158 13.41 6.78 -10.37
N ASN A 159 13.62 5.63 -9.74
CA ASN A 159 12.78 4.44 -9.87
C ASN A 159 11.82 4.38 -8.68
N SER A 160 10.55 4.06 -8.94
CA SER A 160 9.56 3.72 -7.92
C SER A 160 8.91 2.40 -8.31
N GLY A 161 9.16 1.34 -7.54
CA GLY A 161 8.62 0.02 -7.83
C GLY A 161 8.03 -0.66 -6.59
N ILE A 162 7.25 -1.70 -6.82
CA ILE A 162 6.72 -2.55 -5.76
C ILE A 162 7.71 -3.67 -5.48
N TYR A 163 8.24 -3.68 -4.26
CA TYR A 163 9.12 -4.72 -3.77
C TYR A 163 8.62 -5.22 -2.43
N ARG A 164 8.76 -6.53 -2.24
CA ARG A 164 8.40 -7.17 -0.98
C ARG A 164 9.57 -7.03 0.00
N HIS A 165 9.30 -6.47 1.18
CA HIS A 165 10.32 -6.22 2.19
C HIS A 165 10.10 -7.09 3.42
N GLU A 166 11.05 -7.96 3.74
CA GLU A 166 11.07 -8.77 4.96
C GLU A 166 11.66 -7.98 6.12
N VAL A 167 11.02 -8.01 7.28
CA VAL A 167 11.61 -7.48 8.51
C VAL A 167 12.73 -8.42 8.98
N LYS A 168 13.95 -7.89 9.08
CA LYS A 168 15.16 -8.62 9.51
C LYS A 168 15.73 -8.13 10.85
N GLY A 169 15.18 -7.07 11.42
CA GLY A 169 15.60 -6.49 12.70
C GLY A 169 14.77 -5.25 13.05
N LYS A 170 15.14 -4.56 14.14
CA LYS A 170 14.48 -3.33 14.61
C LYS A 170 14.46 -2.24 13.54
N ASP A 171 15.51 -2.13 12.74
CA ASP A 171 15.73 -1.08 11.74
C ASP A 171 16.21 -1.63 10.38
N LYS A 172 16.01 -2.93 10.15
CA LYS A 172 16.56 -3.64 8.99
C LYS A 172 15.47 -4.34 8.19
N LEU A 173 15.46 -4.08 6.88
CA LEU A 173 14.64 -4.77 5.89
C LEU A 173 15.52 -5.55 4.91
N GLY A 174 15.01 -6.66 4.40
CA GLY A 174 15.55 -7.35 3.23
C GLY A 174 14.58 -7.25 2.06
N ALA A 175 15.07 -6.89 0.88
CA ALA A 175 14.29 -6.88 -0.35
C ALA A 175 15.06 -7.64 -1.44
N TYR A 176 14.36 -8.47 -2.18
CA TYR A 176 14.92 -9.12 -3.37
C TYR A 176 14.61 -8.27 -4.59
N THR A 177 15.63 -7.96 -5.38
CA THR A 177 15.48 -7.29 -6.67
C THR A 177 15.89 -8.27 -7.77
N ILE A 178 15.03 -8.41 -8.79
CA ILE A 178 15.30 -9.28 -9.92
C ILE A 178 16.29 -8.56 -10.84
N PRO A 179 17.31 -9.25 -11.41
CA PRO A 179 18.32 -8.61 -12.26
C PRO A 179 17.80 -7.77 -13.44
N ALA A 180 16.58 -8.05 -13.92
CA ALA A 180 15.92 -7.34 -15.01
C ALA A 180 15.12 -6.10 -14.58
N GLN A 181 15.09 -5.76 -13.28
CA GLN A 181 14.38 -4.60 -12.75
C GLN A 181 15.33 -3.41 -12.53
N ASP A 182 14.80 -2.20 -12.67
CA ASP A 182 15.58 -0.96 -12.50
C ASP A 182 16.30 -0.88 -11.15
N ALA A 183 15.67 -1.29 -10.05
CA ALA A 183 16.33 -1.31 -8.74
C ALA A 183 17.57 -2.21 -8.68
N ALA A 184 17.59 -3.34 -9.41
CA ALA A 184 18.77 -4.19 -9.47
C ALA A 184 19.87 -3.56 -10.33
N TYR A 185 19.51 -2.79 -11.36
CA TYR A 185 20.48 -2.03 -12.16
C TYR A 185 21.09 -0.87 -11.35
N ILE A 186 20.27 -0.13 -10.61
CA ILE A 186 20.68 1.03 -9.80
C ILE A 186 21.63 0.63 -8.64
N TRP A 187 21.53 -0.60 -8.14
CA TRP A 187 22.36 -1.08 -7.02
C TRP A 187 23.65 -1.79 -7.41
N ARG A 188 23.95 -1.91 -8.71
CA ARG A 188 25.26 -2.37 -9.18
C ARG A 188 26.29 -1.25 -9.08
#